data_AF-X1RPT9-F1
#
_entry.id   AF-X1RPT9-F1
#
_cell.length_a   1.000
_cell.length_b   1.000
_cell.length_c   1.000
_cell.angle_alpha   90.00
_cell.angle_beta   90.00
_cell.angle_gamma   90.00
#
_symmetry.space_group_name_H-M   'P 1'
#
loop_
_entity.id
_entity.type
_entity.pdbx_description
1 polymer ?
#
loop_
_entity_poly.entity_id
_entity_poly.type
_entity_poly.pdbx_seq_one_letter_code
_entity_poly.pdbx_strand_id
1 'polypeptide(L)' 'MIYDAVKSFSGDFSVADILRKCPGVGIDMIRRVFKDLQAQGIIECLGRGRNAKWNKTGN' A
#
# COMPACT_ATOMS: atom_id res chain seq x y z
N MET A 1 11.39 2.09 -4.11
CA MET A 1 10.99 2.88 -2.92
C MET A 1 9.62 2.45 -2.38
N ILE A 2 8.49 2.80 -3.01
CA ILE A 2 7.13 2.39 -2.53
C ILE A 2 6.89 0.89 -2.73
N TYR A 3 7.24 0.34 -3.90
CA TYR A 3 7.11 -1.09 -4.19
C TYR A 3 7.91 -1.96 -3.21
N ASP A 4 9.15 -1.56 -2.90
CA ASP A 4 9.99 -2.25 -1.92
C ASP A 4 9.39 -2.16 -0.51
N ALA A 5 8.83 -1.00 -0.15
CA ALA A 5 8.12 -0.83 1.10
C ALA A 5 6.93 -1.80 1.18
N VAL A 6 6.09 -1.90 0.14
CA VAL A 6 4.97 -2.86 0.06
C VAL A 6 5.47 -4.31 0.19
N LYS A 7 6.53 -4.69 -0.54
CA LYS A 7 7.12 -6.04 -0.48
C LYS A 7 7.64 -6.39 0.93
N SER A 8 8.13 -5.40 1.67
CA SER A 8 8.66 -5.59 3.01
C SER A 8 7.61 -5.81 4.11
N PHE A 9 6.31 -5.67 3.81
CA PHE A 9 5.25 -6.02 4.76
C PHE A 9 4.87 -7.50 4.58
N SER A 10 4.81 -8.23 5.70
CA SER A 10 4.38 -9.65 5.73
C SER A 10 2.90 -9.82 6.05
N GLY A 11 2.18 -8.74 6.32
CA GLY A 11 0.74 -8.73 6.58
C GLY A 11 0.13 -7.38 6.22
N ASP A 12 -1.05 -7.07 6.75
CA ASP A 12 -1.81 -5.89 6.36
C ASP A 12 -1.07 -4.58 6.62
N PHE A 13 -1.07 -3.70 5.63
CA PHE A 13 -0.44 -2.39 5.69
C PHE A 13 -1.41 -1.29 5.28
N SER A 14 -1.11 -0.06 5.68
CA SER A 14 -1.87 1.13 5.30
C SER A 14 -1.00 2.13 4.57
N VAL A 15 -1.63 3.14 3.98
CA VAL A 15 -0.94 4.29 3.40
C VAL A 15 -0.04 4.99 4.43
N ALA A 16 -0.47 5.07 5.69
CA ALA A 16 0.34 5.65 6.76
C ALA A 16 1.59 4.83 7.06
N ASP A 17 1.51 3.50 6.94
CA ASP A 17 2.66 2.61 7.14
C ASP A 17 3.70 2.77 6.03
N ILE A 18 3.25 2.94 4.77
CA ILE A 18 4.14 3.31 3.66
C ILE A 18 4.78 4.68 3.87
N LEU A 19 4.00 5.68 4.28
CA LEU A 19 4.52 7.02 4.53
C LEU A 19 5.64 7.03 5.59
N ARG A 20 5.50 6.21 6.64
CA ARG A 20 6.54 6.03 7.66
C ARG A 20 7.83 5.41 7.10
N LYS A 21 7.72 4.44 6.19
CA LYS A 21 8.89 3.82 5.53
C LYS A 21 9.48 4.67 4.40
N CYS A 22 8.69 5.55 3.80
CA CYS A 22 9.08 6.41 2.69
C CYS A 22 8.81 7.89 3.03
N PRO A 23 9.54 8.48 4.00
CA PRO A 23 9.41 9.89 4.32
C PRO A 23 9.73 10.75 3.09
N GLY A 24 8.93 11.79 2.84
CA GLY A 24 9.06 12.67 1.67
C GLY A 24 8.24 12.23 0.44
N VAL A 25 7.60 11.05 0.47
CA VAL A 25 6.63 10.65 -0.56
C VAL A 25 5.25 11.21 -0.24
N GLY A 26 4.61 11.86 -1.21
CA GLY A 26 3.24 12.37 -1.07
C GLY A 26 2.19 11.25 -0.94
N ILE A 27 1.17 11.47 -0.12
CA ILE A 27 0.07 10.51 0.10
C ILE A 27 -0.64 10.15 -1.22
N ASP A 28 -0.83 11.12 -2.12
CA ASP A 28 -1.49 10.87 -3.41
C ASP A 28 -0.66 9.99 -4.34
N MET A 29 0.67 10.09 -4.28
CA MET A 29 1.57 9.18 -5.00
C MET A 29 1.43 7.75 -4.49
N ILE A 30 1.35 7.56 -3.17
CA ILE A 30 1.14 6.25 -2.56
C ILE A 30 -0.22 5.67 -3.01
N ARG A 31 -1.29 6.47 -2.95
CA ARG A 31 -2.63 6.05 -3.39
C ARG A 31 -2.67 5.68 -4.87
N ARG A 32 -1.96 6.42 -5.73
CA ARG A 32 -1.83 6.10 -7.15
C ARG A 32 -1.15 4.74 -7.33
N VAL A 33 0.01 4.54 -6.70
CA VAL A 33 0.73 3.26 -6.78
C VAL A 33 -0.10 2.10 -6.23
N PHE A 34 -0.87 2.31 -5.16
CA PHE A 34 -1.77 1.28 -4.62
C PHE A 34 -2.86 0.89 -5.60
N LYS A 35 -3.48 1.87 -6.28
CA LYS A 35 -4.46 1.59 -7.35
C LYS A 35 -3.81 0.83 -8.51
N ASP A 36 -2.61 1.22 -8.92
CA ASP A 36 -1.88 0.55 -10.01
C ASP A 36 -1.54 -0.91 -9.63
N LEU A 37 -1.07 -1.15 -8.40
CA LEU A 37 -0.78 -2.47 -7.85
C LEU A 37 -2.05 -3.33 -7.70
N GLN A 38 -3.16 -2.72 -7.31
CA GLN A 38 -4.45 -3.39 -7.20
C GLN A 38 -4.99 -3.81 -8.58
N ALA A 39 -4.88 -2.93 -9.58
CA ALA A 39 -5.26 -3.24 -10.96
C ALA A 39 -4.42 -4.38 -11.54
N GLN A 40 -3.17 -4.52 -11.10
CA GLN A 40 -2.28 -5.63 -11.45
C GLN A 40 -2.55 -6.91 -10.64
N GLY A 41 -3.47 -6.89 -9.68
CA GLY A 41 -3.76 -8.04 -8.81
C GLY A 41 -2.63 -8.38 -7.83
N ILE A 42 -1.75 -7.43 -7.51
CA ILE A 42 -0.62 -7.63 -6.58
C ILE A 42 -1.05 -7.36 -5.15
N ILE A 43 -1.97 -6.41 -4.95
CA ILE A 43 -2.53 -6.07 -3.64
C ILE A 43 -4.04 -5.97 -3.71
N GLU A 44 -4.70 -6.20 -2.59
CA GLU A 44 -6.13 -6.01 -2.42
C GLU A 44 -6.45 -5.09 -1.25
N CYS A 45 -7.58 -4.40 -1.35
CA CYS A 45 -8.05 -3.49 -0.32
C CYS A 45 -9.01 -4.23 0.61
N LEU A 46 -8.62 -4.39 1.88
CA LEU A 46 -9.39 -5.12 2.89
C LEU A 46 -10.51 -4.27 3.51
N GLY A 47 -10.51 -2.96 3.27
CA GLY A 47 -11.51 -2.06 3.82
C GLY A 47 -11.38 -0.65 3.26
N ARG A 48 -12.50 0.08 3.21
CA ARG A 48 -12.57 1.44 2.67
C ARG A 48 -12.52 2.49 3.78
N GLY A 49 -12.00 3.69 3.48
CA GLY A 49 -12.01 4.85 4.40
C GLY A 49 -10.65 5.20 5.00
N ARG A 50 -10.65 6.03 6.05
CA ARG A 50 -9.43 6.61 6.66
C ARG A 50 -8.46 5.54 7.20
N ASN A 51 -8.99 4.38 7.58
CA ASN A 51 -8.25 3.25 8.11
C ASN A 51 -8.13 2.10 7.09
N ALA A 52 -8.24 2.40 5.78
CA ALA A 52 -8.12 1.39 4.74
C ALA A 52 -6.82 0.59 4.90
N LYS A 53 -6.98 -0.73 5.00
CA LYS A 53 -5.90 -1.71 5.04
C LYS A 53 -5.79 -2.39 3.69
N TRP A 54 -4.56 -2.77 3.37
CA TRP A 54 -4.18 -3.40 2.12
C TRP A 54 -3.37 -4.64 2.45
N ASN A 55 -3.60 -5.70 1.69
CA ASN A 55 -2.81 -6.93 1.76
C ASN A 55 -2.26 -7.24 0.38
N LYS A 56 -1.16 -7.97 0.30
CA LYS A 56 -0.68 -8.55 -0.95
C LYS A 56 -1.58 -9.73 -1.30
N THR A 57 -2.01 -9.80 -2.54
CA THR A 57 -2.83 -10.90 -3.03
C THR A 57 -2.00 -12.18 -3.04
N GLY A 58 -2.48 -13.24 -2.37
CA GLY A 58 -1.78 -14.52 -2.25
C GLY A 58 -0.75 -14.61 -1.11
N ASN A 59 -0.83 -13.70 -0.13
CA ASN A 59 -0.07 -13.78 1.12
C ASN A 59 -0.75 -14.68 2.16
#